data_AF-A0A374R2K2-F1
#
_entry.id   AF-A0A374R2K2-F1
#
_cell.length_a   1.000
_cell.length_b   1.000
_cell.length_c   1.000
_cell.angle_alpha   90.00
_cell.angle_beta   90.00
_cell.angle_gamma   90.00
#
_symmetry.space_group_name_H-M   'P 1'
#
loop_
_entity.id
_entity.type
_entity.pdbx_description
1 polymer ?
#
loop_
_entity_poly.entity_id
_entity_poly.type
_entity_poly.pdbx_seq_one_letter_code
_entity_poly.pdbx_strand_id
1 'polypeptide(L)'
;MNIENMFDKPDVKQLVHAFSLLDDEKDIQAFLTDICTPREICDLSQRLQVARYLDEGEPYVEVQARTGASSTTVSRVSKALNGEYGGYRKILIKLEDGE
;
A
#
# COMPACT_ATOMS: atom_id res chain seq x y z
N MET A 1 5.87 -18.76 4.00
CA MET A 1 6.94 -17.99 3.34
C MET A 1 7.41 -16.96 4.35
N ASN A 2 8.68 -16.99 4.77
CA ASN A 2 9.21 -15.96 5.67
C ASN A 2 9.40 -14.68 4.85
N ILE A 3 8.70 -13.59 5.22
CA ILE A 3 8.80 -12.28 4.54
C ILE A 3 10.23 -11.76 4.58
N GLU A 4 10.97 -12.07 5.65
CA GLU A 4 12.37 -11.65 5.84
C GLU A 4 13.28 -12.15 4.71
N ASN A 5 13.10 -13.41 4.28
CA ASN A 5 13.93 -14.01 3.24
C ASN A 5 13.37 -13.78 1.82
N MET A 6 12.17 -13.20 1.69
CA MET A 6 11.55 -12.93 0.38
C MET A 6 12.34 -11.86 -0.38
N PHE A 7 12.73 -10.81 0.33
CA PHE A 7 13.51 -9.70 -0.23
C PHE A 7 14.96 -10.08 -0.49
N ASP A 8 15.40 -11.29 -0.16
CA ASP A 8 16.73 -11.76 -0.51
C ASP A 8 16.86 -12.30 -1.93
N LYS A 9 15.73 -12.66 -2.55
CA LYS A 9 15.72 -13.22 -3.89
C LYS A 9 16.17 -12.17 -4.93
N PRO A 10 16.99 -12.54 -5.92
CA PRO A 10 17.51 -11.58 -6.90
C PRO A 10 16.44 -10.81 -7.67
N ASP A 11 15.35 -11.48 -8.06
CA ASP A 11 14.21 -10.90 -8.76
C ASP A 11 13.45 -9.88 -7.90
N VAL A 12 13.19 -10.20 -6.63
CA VAL A 12 12.55 -9.28 -5.69
C VAL A 12 13.45 -8.07 -5.38
N LYS A 13 14.76 -8.30 -5.19
CA LYS A 13 15.75 -7.21 -5.03
C LYS A 13 15.76 -6.28 -6.22
N GLN A 14 15.73 -6.83 -7.43
CA GLN A 14 15.67 -6.05 -8.66
C GLN A 14 14.40 -5.20 -8.74
N LEU A 15 13.23 -5.76 -8.39
CA LEU A 15 11.97 -5.02 -8.38
C LEU A 15 12.01 -3.84 -7.39
N VAL A 16 12.49 -4.06 -6.16
CA VAL A 16 12.62 -2.99 -5.16
C VAL A 16 13.59 -1.90 -5.64
N HIS A 17 14.72 -2.31 -6.24
CA HIS A 17 15.66 -1.35 -6.80
C HIS A 17 15.05 -0.56 -7.96
N ALA A 18 14.25 -1.18 -8.83
CA ALA A 18 13.56 -0.47 -9.91
C ALA A 18 12.66 0.65 -9.38
N PHE A 19 11.85 0.39 -8.34
CA PHE A 19 11.05 1.44 -7.69
C PHE A 19 11.89 2.59 -7.12
N SER A 20 13.12 2.31 -6.64
CA SER A 20 14.00 3.34 -6.07
C SER A 20 14.67 4.25 -7.11
N LEU A 21 14.60 3.90 -8.40
CA LEU A 21 15.20 4.65 -9.50
C LEU A 21 14.22 5.57 -10.23
N LEU A 22 12.94 5.58 -9.83
CA LEU A 22 11.90 6.40 -10.46
C LEU A 22 11.91 7.81 -9.83
N ASP A 23 11.95 8.84 -10.68
CA ASP A 23 12.18 10.23 -10.25
C ASP A 23 10.88 11.00 -9.98
N ASP A 24 9.81 10.69 -10.71
CA ASP A 24 8.54 11.43 -10.62
C ASP A 24 7.28 10.55 -10.72
N GLU A 25 6.12 11.16 -10.47
CA GLU A 25 4.83 10.46 -10.50
C GLU A 25 4.47 9.88 -11.88
N LYS A 26 4.94 10.48 -12.98
CA LYS A 26 4.64 9.98 -14.32
C LYS A 26 5.40 8.69 -14.58
N ASP A 27 6.66 8.63 -14.17
CA ASP A 27 7.48 7.42 -14.27
C ASP A 27 6.89 6.28 -13.42
N ILE A 28 6.40 6.60 -12.21
CA ILE A 28 5.71 5.62 -11.35
C ILE A 28 4.40 5.15 -11.99
N GLN A 29 3.58 6.05 -12.54
CA GLN A 29 2.33 5.68 -13.21
C GLN A 29 2.56 4.80 -14.43
N ALA A 30 3.56 5.12 -15.25
CA ALA A 30 3.94 4.30 -16.40
C ALA A 30 4.40 2.90 -15.95
N PHE A 31 5.32 2.83 -14.97
CA PHE A 31 5.84 1.57 -14.47
C PHE A 31 4.75 0.69 -13.85
N LEU A 32 3.85 1.27 -13.04
CA LEU A 32 2.69 0.54 -12.48
C LEU A 32 1.77 0.02 -13.57
N THR A 33 1.56 0.78 -14.65
CA THR A 33 0.74 0.37 -15.79
C THR A 33 1.36 -0.81 -16.54
N ASP A 34 2.68 -0.90 -16.61
CA ASP A 34 3.39 -1.99 -17.27
C ASP A 34 3.33 -3.31 -16.45
N ILE A 35 3.48 -3.22 -15.13
CA ILE A 35 3.63 -4.41 -14.27
C ILE A 35 2.33 -4.85 -13.58
N CYS A 36 1.30 -4.01 -13.55
CA CYS A 36 0.03 -4.30 -12.91
C CYS A 36 -1.13 -4.17 -13.89
N THR A 37 -2.13 -5.03 -13.70
CA THR A 37 -3.43 -4.84 -14.32
C THR A 37 -4.16 -3.63 -13.68
N PRO A 38 -5.11 -3.01 -14.39
CA PRO A 38 -5.93 -1.93 -13.81
C PRO A 38 -6.62 -2.33 -12.50
N ARG A 39 -7.03 -3.60 -12.39
CA ARG A 39 -7.65 -4.14 -11.17
C ARG A 39 -6.66 -4.18 -10.00
N GLU A 40 -5.43 -4.62 -10.23
CA GLU A 40 -4.40 -4.65 -9.19
C GLU A 40 -4.07 -3.23 -8.70
N ILE A 41 -4.00 -2.25 -9.60
CA ILE A 41 -3.80 -0.84 -9.23
C ILE A 41 -4.95 -0.35 -8.33
N CYS A 42 -6.21 -0.64 -8.70
CA CYS A 42 -7.37 -0.32 -7.88
C CYS A 42 -7.34 -1.02 -6.51
N ASP A 43 -6.95 -2.30 -6.47
CA ASP A 43 -6.85 -3.05 -5.22
C ASP A 43 -5.74 -2.49 -4.30
N LEU A 44 -4.62 -2.04 -4.86
CA LEU A 44 -3.54 -1.40 -4.10
C LEU A 44 -3.96 -0.02 -3.59
N SER A 45 -4.64 0.79 -4.42
CA SER A 45 -5.12 2.11 -4.01
C SER A 45 -6.20 2.01 -2.92
N GLN A 46 -7.12 1.06 -3.04
CA GLN A 46 -8.14 0.80 -2.02
C GLN A 46 -7.49 0.44 -0.67
N ARG A 47 -6.41 -0.36 -0.66
CA ARG A 47 -5.70 -0.69 0.59
C ARG A 47 -5.07 0.54 1.23
N LEU A 48 -4.48 1.45 0.45
CA LEU A 48 -3.92 2.69 0.97
C LEU A 48 -5.03 3.60 1.56
N GLN A 49 -6.17 3.71 0.89
CA GLN A 49 -7.32 4.48 1.41
C GLN A 49 -7.88 3.88 2.71
N VAL A 50 -8.02 2.56 2.77
CA VAL A 50 -8.43 1.85 3.99
C VAL A 50 -7.44 2.16 5.12
N ALA A 51 -6.14 2.10 4.87
CA ALA A 51 -5.13 2.40 5.88
C ALA A 51 -5.24 3.84 6.39
N ARG A 52 -5.48 4.80 5.49
CA ARG A 52 -5.66 6.22 5.86
C ARG A 52 -6.88 6.42 6.76
N TYR A 53 -8.06 5.94 6.37
CA TYR A 53 -9.28 6.11 7.19
C TYR A 53 -9.20 5.39 8.53
N LEU A 54 -8.54 4.23 8.58
CA LEU A 54 -8.29 3.54 9.85
C LEU A 54 -7.34 4.34 10.74
N ASP A 55 -6.37 5.05 10.17
CA ASP A 55 -5.45 5.91 10.91
C ASP A 55 -6.16 7.16 11.46
N GLU A 56 -7.07 7.73 10.68
CA GLU A 56 -7.99 8.80 11.08
C GLU A 56 -8.99 8.38 12.19
N GLY A 57 -8.98 7.09 12.60
CA GLY A 57 -9.80 6.56 13.69
C GLY A 57 -11.20 6.12 13.26
N GLU A 58 -11.45 5.96 11.97
CA GLU A 58 -12.79 5.60 11.48
C GLU A 58 -13.18 4.15 11.82
N PRO A 59 -14.44 3.90 12.22
CA PRO A 59 -14.94 2.55 12.46
C PRO A 59 -14.92 1.69 11.18
N TYR A 60 -14.67 0.39 11.33
CA TYR A 60 -14.54 -0.53 10.18
C TYR A 60 -15.75 -0.52 9.24
N VAL A 61 -16.97 -0.36 9.77
CA VAL A 61 -18.19 -0.33 8.97
C VAL A 61 -18.19 0.89 8.04
N GLU A 62 -17.73 2.04 8.51
CA GLU A 62 -17.64 3.27 7.72
C GLU A 62 -16.53 3.15 6.67
N VAL A 63 -15.37 2.62 7.06
CA VAL A 63 -14.26 2.36 6.13
C VAL A 63 -14.71 1.45 4.99
N GLN A 64 -15.45 0.38 5.28
CA GLN A 64 -16.03 -0.50 4.25
C GLN A 64 -17.00 0.25 3.32
N ALA A 65 -17.90 1.07 3.88
CA ALA A 65 -18.88 1.82 3.12
C ALA A 65 -18.22 2.84 2.17
N ARG A 66 -17.19 3.54 2.63
CA ARG A 66 -16.49 4.58 1.87
C ARG A 66 -15.54 4.01 0.81
N THR A 67 -14.83 2.94 1.14
CA THR A 67 -13.80 2.36 0.25
C THR A 67 -14.33 1.26 -0.66
N GLY A 68 -15.49 0.67 -0.33
CA GLY A 68 -15.98 -0.55 -0.97
C GLY A 68 -15.15 -1.80 -0.63
N ALA A 69 -14.22 -1.72 0.33
CA ALA A 69 -13.40 -2.85 0.74
C ALA A 69 -14.22 -3.88 1.52
N SER A 70 -13.90 -5.17 1.34
CA SER A 70 -14.49 -6.23 2.16
C SER A 70 -14.03 -6.15 3.61
N SER A 71 -14.81 -6.72 4.54
CA SER A 71 -14.41 -6.85 5.96
C SER A 71 -13.08 -7.59 6.13
N THR A 72 -12.82 -8.60 5.30
CA THR A 72 -11.54 -9.32 5.25
C THR A 72 -10.40 -8.40 4.83
N THR A 73 -10.62 -7.53 3.84
CA THR A 73 -9.62 -6.55 3.38
C THR A 73 -9.31 -5.55 4.48
N VAL A 74 -10.34 -4.94 5.08
CA VAL A 74 -10.17 -3.96 6.18
C VAL A 74 -9.41 -4.57 7.35
N SER A 75 -9.75 -5.80 7.75
CA SER A 75 -9.05 -6.51 8.82
C SER A 75 -7.56 -6.75 8.51
N ARG A 76 -7.24 -7.17 7.27
CA ARG A 76 -5.83 -7.37 6.85
C ARG A 76 -5.04 -6.07 6.82
N VAL A 77 -5.64 -4.99 6.32
CA VAL A 77 -4.99 -3.67 6.28
C VAL A 77 -4.77 -3.14 7.69
N SER A 78 -5.76 -3.23 8.58
CA SER A 78 -5.61 -2.86 9.99
C SER A 78 -4.47 -3.60 10.68
N LYS A 79 -4.37 -4.91 10.46
CA LYS A 79 -3.26 -5.71 11.00
C LYS A 79 -1.91 -5.25 10.47
N ALA A 80 -1.81 -4.91 9.19
CA ALA A 80 -0.56 -4.44 8.57
C ALA A 80 -0.21 -3.00 8.99
N LEU A 81 -1.19 -2.11 9.15
CA LEU A 81 -1.04 -0.74 9.64
C LEU A 81 -0.47 -0.70 11.06
N ASN A 82 -0.90 -1.64 11.90
CA ASN A 82 -0.45 -1.80 13.28
C ASN A 82 0.66 -2.87 13.44
N GLY A 83 1.23 -3.34 12.33
CA GLY A 83 2.24 -4.39 12.29
C GLY A 83 3.68 -3.86 12.38
N GLU A 84 4.64 -4.78 12.50
CA GLU A 84 6.05 -4.48 12.74
C GLU A 84 6.79 -3.79 11.59
N TYR A 85 6.30 -3.93 10.35
CA TYR A 85 6.99 -3.38 9.16
C TYR A 85 6.85 -1.86 9.04
N GLY A 86 5.77 -1.28 9.56
CA GLY A 86 5.58 0.18 9.63
C GLY A 86 5.45 0.94 8.30
N GLY A 87 5.31 0.23 7.17
CA GLY A 87 5.27 0.85 5.84
C GLY A 87 4.14 1.87 5.66
N TYR A 88 2.92 1.52 6.09
CA TYR A 88 1.77 2.45 6.04
C TYR A 88 2.03 3.71 6.88
N ARG A 89 2.48 3.56 8.13
CA ARG A 89 2.74 4.70 9.02
C ARG A 89 3.72 5.69 8.42
N LYS A 90 4.82 5.19 7.85
CA LYS A 90 5.83 6.03 7.21
C LYS A 90 5.28 6.86 6.04
N ILE A 91 4.42 6.27 5.21
CA ILE A 91 3.88 6.99 4.05
C ILE A 91 2.73 7.92 4.45
N LEU A 92 1.88 7.52 5.40
CA LEU A 92 0.77 8.36 5.89
C LEU A 92 1.29 9.65 6.52
N ILE A 93 2.32 9.58 7.38
CA ILE A 93 2.97 10.78 7.95
C ILE A 93 3.46 11.74 6.85
N LYS A 94 4.12 11.21 5.81
CA LYS A 94 4.62 12.03 4.69
C LYS A 94 3.51 12.67 3.86
N LEU A 95 2.38 11.99 3.74
CA LEU A 95 1.21 12.51 3.02
C LEU A 95 0.53 13.63 3.83
N GLU A 96 0.46 13.49 5.15
CA GLU A 96 -0.06 14.54 6.05
C GLU A 96 0.85 15.77 6.08
N ASP A 97 2.18 15.59 6.11
CA ASP A 97 3.16 16.69 6.12
C ASP A 97 3.23 17.47 4.78
N GLY A 98 2.66 16.90 3.71
CA GLY A 98 2.65 17.46 2.35
C GLY A 98 1.36 18.16 1.95
N GLU A 99 0.33 18.15 2.81
CA GLU A 99 -0.93 18.89 2.67
C GLU A 99 -0.86 20.27 3.36
#